data_AF-A0A9X1YUV2-F1
#
_entry.id   AF-A0A9X1YUV2-F1
#
_cell.length_a   1.000
_cell.length_b   1.000
_cell.length_c   1.000
_cell.angle_alpha   90.00
_cell.angle_beta   90.00
_cell.angle_gamma   90.00
#
_symmetry.space_group_name_H-M   'P 1'
#
loop_
_entity.id
_entity.type
_entity.pdbx_description
1 polymer ?
#
loop_
_entity_poly.entity_id
_entity_poly.type
_entity_poly.pdbx_seq_one_letter_code
_entity_poly.pdbx_strand_id
1 'polypeptide(L)'
;MSQKKVRVPLPHPAPDNPRRGAWVFVLIGVFLLLLVGGLGFLLVDSVVQGQIVTGNRVGPRRIYTLATEPGRFWFEIVMHGLIALVLAALAVAAFWVSRVLMGTAAKHP
;
A
#
# COMPACT_ATOMS: atom_id res chain seq x y z
N MET A 1 -31.25 -53.40 -30.28
CA MET A 1 -30.05 -53.15 -29.44
C MET A 1 -29.84 -51.65 -29.32
N SER A 2 -30.04 -51.07 -28.13
CA SER A 2 -29.85 -49.64 -27.89
C SER A 2 -28.53 -49.43 -27.17
N GLN A 3 -27.55 -48.87 -27.87
CA GLN A 3 -26.21 -48.63 -27.33
C GLN A 3 -26.26 -47.37 -26.46
N LYS A 4 -26.30 -47.54 -25.13
CA LYS A 4 -26.23 -46.42 -24.18
C LYS A 4 -24.87 -45.74 -24.35
N LYS A 5 -24.87 -44.52 -24.88
CA LYS A 5 -23.68 -43.69 -25.07
C LYS A 5 -23.12 -43.34 -23.69
N VAL A 6 -22.08 -44.05 -23.24
CA VAL A 6 -21.36 -43.76 -22.00
C VAL A 6 -20.64 -42.43 -22.20
N ARG A 7 -21.06 -41.39 -21.49
CA ARG A 7 -20.36 -40.10 -21.50
C ARG A 7 -19.18 -40.19 -20.54
N VAL A 8 -17.98 -40.23 -21.09
CA VAL A 8 -16.74 -40.12 -20.33
C VAL A 8 -16.61 -38.67 -19.85
N PRO A 9 -16.48 -38.41 -18.54
CA PRO A 9 -16.26 -37.05 -18.03
C PRO A 9 -14.94 -36.51 -18.59
N LEU A 10 -14.97 -35.36 -19.24
CA LEU A 10 -13.74 -34.68 -19.64
C LEU A 10 -12.99 -34.21 -18.38
N PRO A 11 -11.65 -34.27 -18.35
CA PRO A 11 -10.88 -33.63 -17.30
C PRO A 11 -11.10 -32.11 -17.39
N HIS A 12 -11.97 -31.60 -16.52
CA HIS A 12 -12.13 -30.16 -16.29
C HIS A 12 -10.86 -29.62 -15.59
N PRO A 13 -10.27 -28.52 -16.08
CA PRO A 13 -9.18 -27.85 -15.39
C PRO A 13 -9.65 -27.42 -14.00
N ALA A 14 -8.76 -27.50 -13.01
CA ALA A 14 -9.09 -27.04 -11.65
C ALA A 14 -9.57 -25.58 -11.71
N PRO A 15 -10.67 -25.24 -11.00
CA PRO A 15 -11.18 -23.88 -11.00
C PRO A 15 -10.08 -22.92 -10.53
N ASP A 16 -9.99 -21.76 -11.19
CA ASP A 16 -9.09 -20.73 -10.74
C ASP A 16 -9.48 -20.32 -9.31
N ASN A 17 -8.49 -20.15 -8.44
CA ASN A 17 -8.76 -19.74 -7.07
C ASN A 17 -8.35 -18.27 -6.92
N PRO A 18 -9.25 -17.31 -7.19
CA PRO A 18 -8.96 -15.88 -7.09
C PRO A 18 -8.54 -15.47 -5.67
N ARG A 19 -8.83 -16.30 -4.66
CA ARG A 19 -8.44 -16.10 -3.26
C ARG A 19 -6.93 -16.22 -3.02
N ARG A 20 -6.18 -16.94 -3.88
CA ARG A 20 -4.72 -17.08 -3.74
C ARG A 20 -3.97 -15.77 -3.95
N GLY A 21 -4.49 -14.84 -4.77
CA GLY A 21 -3.85 -13.56 -5.06
C GLY A 21 -4.29 -12.40 -4.15
N ALA A 22 -5.46 -12.51 -3.51
CA ALA A 22 -6.05 -11.42 -2.73
C ALA A 22 -5.23 -11.03 -1.48
N TRP A 23 -4.47 -11.98 -0.92
CA TRP A 23 -3.64 -11.74 0.27
C TRP A 23 -2.44 -10.84 -0.01
N VAL A 24 -1.95 -10.79 -1.25
CA VAL A 24 -0.87 -9.88 -1.67
C VAL A 24 -1.30 -8.42 -1.49
N PHE A 25 -2.55 -8.09 -1.83
CA PHE A 25 -3.08 -6.74 -1.65
C PHE A 25 -3.24 -6.36 -0.16
N VAL A 26 -3.52 -7.33 0.72
CA VAL A 26 -3.49 -7.10 2.17
C VAL A 26 -2.09 -6.75 2.63
N LEU A 27 -1.08 -7.53 2.21
CA LEU A 27 0.32 -7.26 2.56
C LEU A 27 0.78 -5.88 2.06
N ILE A 28 0.42 -5.51 0.84
CA ILE A 28 0.70 -4.17 0.28
C ILE A 28 0.02 -3.09 1.14
N GLY A 29 -1.25 -3.25 1.51
CA GLY A 29 -1.97 -2.30 2.36
C GLY A 29 -1.33 -2.13 3.74
N VAL A 30 -0.93 -3.23 4.38
CA VAL A 30 -0.23 -3.21 5.68
C VAL A 30 1.13 -2.53 5.55
N PHE A 31 1.89 -2.85 4.50
CA PHE A 31 3.18 -2.21 4.24
C PHE A 31 3.05 -0.70 4.03
N LEU A 32 2.06 -0.26 3.26
CA LEU A 32 1.76 1.16 3.06
C LEU A 32 1.37 1.85 4.37
N LEU A 33 0.58 1.20 5.24
CA LEU A 33 0.27 1.73 6.57
C LEU A 33 1.52 1.90 7.44
N LEU A 34 2.44 0.93 7.42
CA LEU A 34 3.71 1.04 8.14
C LEU A 34 4.55 2.21 7.62
N LEU A 35 4.58 2.42 6.29
CA LEU A 35 5.25 3.57 5.69
C LEU A 35 4.62 4.90 6.12
N VAL A 36 3.29 4.99 6.12
CA VAL A 36 2.57 6.19 6.60
C VAL A 36 2.89 6.47 8.07
N GLY A 37 2.85 5.43 8.92
CA GLY A 37 3.19 5.55 10.34
C GLY A 37 4.64 6.00 10.56
N GLY A 38 5.58 5.39 9.83
CA GLY A 38 7.00 5.78 9.87
C GLY A 38 7.24 7.21 9.41
N LEU A 39 6.57 7.64 8.33
CA LEU A 39 6.68 9.01 7.83
C LEU A 39 6.07 10.02 8.81
N GLY A 40 4.93 9.67 9.41
CA GLY A 40 4.29 10.47 10.46
C GLY A 40 5.17 10.60 11.70
N PHE A 41 5.83 9.52 12.13
CA PHE A 41 6.78 9.55 13.24
C PHE A 41 7.96 10.51 12.93
N LEU A 42 8.55 10.40 11.74
CA LEU A 42 9.65 11.28 11.32
C LEU A 42 9.23 12.75 11.24
N LEU A 43 8.01 13.02 10.80
CA LEU A 43 7.43 14.37 10.78
C LEU A 43 7.31 14.94 12.20
N VAL A 44 6.75 14.17 13.14
CA VAL A 44 6.63 14.59 14.55
C VAL A 44 8.01 14.83 15.17
N ASP A 45 8.94 13.90 14.96
CA ASP A 45 10.32 14.02 15.44
C ASP A 45 11.01 15.28 14.88
N SER A 46 10.85 15.56 13.58
CA SER A 46 11.40 16.76 12.93
C SER A 46 10.81 18.06 13.49
N VAL A 47 9.52 18.06 13.84
CA VAL A 47 8.85 19.19 14.48
C VAL A 47 9.38 19.41 15.89
N VAL A 48 9.55 18.35 16.68
CA VAL A 48 10.08 18.42 18.05
C VAL A 48 11.53 18.90 18.06
N GLN A 49 12.35 18.40 17.12
CA GLN A 49 13.75 18.79 17.00
C GLN A 49 13.96 20.15 16.32
N GLY A 50 12.93 20.67 15.64
CA GLY A 50 13.01 21.93 14.89
C GLY A 50 13.97 21.88 13.70
N GLN A 51 14.34 20.67 13.25
CA GLN A 51 15.24 20.44 12.13
C GLN A 51 14.70 19.29 11.29
N ILE A 52 14.74 19.45 9.98
CA ILE A 52 14.42 18.40 9.02
C ILE A 52 15.69 18.04 8.25
N VAL A 53 16.04 16.76 8.29
CA VAL A 53 17.20 16.23 7.58
C VAL A 53 16.69 15.58 6.30
N THR A 54 16.88 16.26 5.16
CA THR A 54 16.56 15.66 3.87
C THR A 54 17.81 14.94 3.36
N GLY A 55 17.82 13.62 3.55
CA GLY A 55 18.86 12.74 3.03
C GLY A 55 18.64 12.48 1.55
N ASN A 56 19.13 13.35 0.68
CA ASN A 56 19.10 13.07 -0.76
C ASN A 56 20.11 11.95 -1.07
N ARG A 57 19.69 10.87 -1.74
CA ARG A 57 20.59 9.75 -2.14
C ARG A 57 21.73 10.20 -3.06
N VAL A 58 21.62 11.39 -3.66
CA VAL A 58 22.64 12.03 -4.49
C VAL A 58 22.74 13.50 -4.10
N GLY A 59 23.79 13.88 -3.38
CA GLY A 59 24.10 15.27 -3.03
C GLY A 59 24.36 15.50 -1.53
N PRO A 60 24.89 16.68 -1.16
CA PRO A 60 25.19 17.02 0.22
C PRO A 60 23.91 17.01 1.07
N ARG A 61 23.98 16.35 2.23
CA ARG A 61 22.91 16.29 3.24
C ARG A 61 22.47 17.71 3.58
N ARG A 62 21.24 18.08 3.25
CA ARG A 62 20.68 19.40 3.59
C ARG A 62 19.89 19.27 4.88
N ILE A 63 20.24 20.12 5.83
CA ILE A 63 19.55 20.24 7.11
C ILE A 63 18.87 21.60 7.07
N TYR A 64 17.54 21.60 7.01
CA TYR A 64 16.77 22.82 7.12
C TYR A 64 16.31 22.96 8.56
N THR A 65 16.63 24.09 9.18
CA THR A 65 16.25 24.37 10.58
C THR A 65 15.16 25.43 10.60
N LEU A 66 14.26 25.33 11.58
CA LEU A 66 13.24 26.35 11.80
C LEU A 66 13.86 27.73 12.08
N ALA A 67 15.03 27.77 12.72
CA ALA A 67 15.73 29.00 13.09
C ALA A 67 16.36 29.73 11.89
N THR A 68 16.82 29.00 10.87
CA THR A 68 17.53 29.59 9.72
C THR A 68 16.63 29.72 8.49
N GLU A 69 15.77 28.73 8.22
CA GLU A 69 14.96 28.67 6.99
C GLU A 69 13.53 28.18 7.28
N PRO A 70 12.70 28.94 8.03
CA PRO A 70 11.38 28.49 8.49
C PRO A 70 10.42 28.17 7.34
N GLY A 71 10.45 28.95 6.26
CA GLY A 71 9.57 28.71 5.10
C GLY A 71 9.84 27.38 4.41
N ARG A 72 11.11 27.01 4.22
CA ARG A 72 11.50 25.72 3.63
C ARG A 72 11.21 24.56 4.58
N PHE A 73 11.43 24.74 5.87
CA PHE A 73 11.08 23.74 6.89
C PHE A 73 9.60 23.36 6.82
N TRP A 74 8.69 24.33 6.83
CA TRP A 74 7.25 24.06 6.74
C TRP A 74 6.84 23.52 5.36
N PHE A 75 7.45 23.99 4.27
CA PHE A 75 7.20 23.46 2.94
C PHE A 75 7.52 21.96 2.86
N GLU A 76 8.69 21.54 3.37
CA GLU A 76 9.09 20.14 3.40
C GLU A 76 8.14 19.31 4.26
N ILE A 77 7.74 19.80 5.43
CA ILE A 77 6.74 19.13 6.29
C ILE A 77 5.43 18.91 5.53
N VAL A 78 4.93 19.93 4.84
CA VAL A 78 3.67 19.83 4.07
C VAL A 78 3.83 18.82 2.92
N MET A 79 4.97 18.84 2.21
CA MET A 79 5.23 17.88 1.13
C MET A 79 5.32 16.44 1.62
N HIS A 80 6.01 16.18 2.73
CA HIS A 80 6.06 14.86 3.35
C HIS A 80 4.68 14.43 3.84
N GLY A 81 3.87 15.36 4.38
CA GLY A 81 2.48 15.13 4.74
C GLY A 81 1.60 14.75 3.54
N LEU A 82 1.74 15.43 2.41
CA LEU A 82 1.04 15.09 1.16
C LEU A 82 1.42 13.69 0.67
N ILE A 83 2.71 13.33 0.74
CA ILE A 83 3.17 11.97 0.40
C ILE A 83 2.53 10.93 1.33
N ALA A 84 2.48 11.19 2.65
CA ALA A 84 1.78 10.33 3.60
C ALA A 84 0.30 10.14 3.23
N LEU A 85 -0.41 11.22 2.84
CA LEU A 85 -1.81 11.13 2.43
C LEU A 85 -1.99 10.28 1.18
N VAL A 86 -1.11 10.42 0.18
CA VAL A 86 -1.13 9.58 -1.03
C VAL A 86 -0.91 8.10 -0.67
N LEU A 87 0.08 7.80 0.18
CA LEU A 87 0.35 6.44 0.64
C LEU A 87 -0.84 5.86 1.41
N ALA A 88 -1.50 6.66 2.25
CA ALA A 88 -2.69 6.24 2.98
C ALA A 88 -3.86 5.94 2.02
N ALA A 89 -4.08 6.78 1.00
CA ALA A 89 -5.09 6.54 -0.02
C ALA A 89 -4.82 5.24 -0.80
N LEU A 90 -3.55 4.97 -1.14
CA LEU A 90 -3.14 3.71 -1.77
C LEU A 90 -3.36 2.51 -0.86
N ALA A 91 -3.11 2.64 0.46
CA ALA A 91 -3.37 1.59 1.43
C ALA A 91 -4.86 1.23 1.46
N VAL A 92 -5.73 2.25 1.54
CA VAL A 92 -7.19 2.08 1.50
C VAL A 92 -7.64 1.40 0.21
N ALA A 93 -7.11 1.83 -0.94
CA ALA A 93 -7.41 1.23 -2.23
C ALA A 93 -6.98 -0.25 -2.27
N ALA A 94 -5.79 -0.60 -1.77
CA ALA A 94 -5.32 -1.98 -1.70
C ALA A 94 -6.22 -2.86 -0.83
N PHE A 95 -6.64 -2.37 0.35
CA PHE A 95 -7.59 -3.09 1.20
C PHE A 95 -8.96 -3.24 0.53
N TRP A 96 -9.43 -2.23 -0.19
CA TRP A 96 -10.70 -2.30 -0.90
C TRP A 96 -10.66 -3.35 -2.03
N VAL A 97 -9.61 -3.37 -2.85
CA VAL A 97 -9.41 -4.41 -3.88
C VAL A 97 -9.35 -5.80 -3.26
N SER A 98 -8.59 -5.95 -2.17
CA SER A 98 -8.49 -7.22 -1.45
C SER A 98 -9.86 -7.71 -0.95
N ARG A 99 -10.67 -6.80 -0.38
CA ARG A 99 -12.04 -7.09 0.04
C ARG A 99 -12.92 -7.55 -1.13
N VAL A 100 -12.84 -6.86 -2.27
CA VAL A 100 -13.61 -7.22 -3.47
C VAL A 100 -13.23 -8.62 -3.96
N LEU A 101 -11.93 -8.91 -4.10
CA LEU A 101 -11.43 -10.21 -4.56
C LEU A 101 -11.77 -11.36 -3.60
N MET A 102 -11.77 -11.11 -2.29
CA MET A 102 -12.21 -12.11 -1.31
C MET A 102 -13.73 -12.28 -1.27
N GLY A 103 -14.49 -11.21 -1.51
CA GLY A 103 -15.95 -11.22 -1.55
C GLY A 103 -16.53 -11.90 -2.80
N THR A 104 -15.84 -11.81 -3.95
CA THR A 104 -16.23 -12.54 -5.16
C THR A 104 -16.01 -14.05 -5.02
N ALA A 105 -14.95 -14.46 -4.33
CA ALA A 105 -14.69 -15.88 -4.03
C ALA A 105 -15.77 -16.54 -3.15
N ALA A 106 -16.55 -15.76 -2.39
CA ALA A 106 -17.64 -16.28 -1.57
C ALA A 106 -18.96 -16.51 -2.36
N LYS A 107 -19.08 -15.96 -3.58
CA LYS A 107 -20.30 -16.05 -4.39
C LYS A 107 -20.32 -17.20 -5.40
N HIS A 108 -19.19 -17.87 -5.61
CA HIS A 108 -19.09 -19.09 -6.43
C HIS A 108 -18.65 -20.27 -5.55
N PRO A 109 -19.57 -20.88 -4.77
CA PRO A 109 -19.35 -22.17 -4.11
C PRO A 109 -19.36 -23.35 -5.10
#